data_AF-A0A959HVA5-F1
#
_entry.id   AF-A0A959HVA5-F1
#
_cell.length_a   1.000
_cell.length_b   1.000
_cell.length_c   1.000
_cell.angle_alpha   90.00
_cell.angle_beta   90.00
_cell.angle_gamma   90.00
#
_symmetry.space_group_name_H-M   'P 1'
#
loop_
_entity.id
_entity.type
_entity.pdbx_description
1 polymer ?
#
loop_
_entity_poly.entity_id
_entity_poly.type
_entity_poly.pdbx_seq_one_letter_code
_entity_poly.pdbx_strand_id
1 'polypeptide(L)'
;MEFDKNSTLAKLSRLNWIAGLVSILSFLLLLYVGFGGSLGWGSEPAAAGEEMPAQAVIAADTTDNRVEDGIHLATGLIYADGFETVRKNCTACHSGKLVAQNKATREGWEETIRWMQATQGLWDLGDAEAEILDYLAANYAPAETGRRTNLDVENIEWYMLELK
;
A
#
# COMPACT_ATOMS: atom_id res chain seq x y z
N MET A 1 -40.45 -30.74 -56.28
CA MET A 1 -40.53 -29.47 -55.54
C MET A 1 -39.15 -29.24 -54.97
N GLU A 2 -38.27 -28.58 -55.75
CA GLU A 2 -36.86 -28.39 -55.42
C GLU A 2 -36.76 -27.29 -54.35
N PHE A 3 -36.33 -27.64 -53.14
CA PHE A 3 -36.14 -26.67 -52.06
C PHE A 3 -34.93 -25.79 -52.39
N ASP A 4 -35.15 -24.52 -52.70
CA ASP A 4 -34.07 -23.57 -53.00
C ASP A 4 -33.24 -23.27 -51.73
N LYS A 5 -32.16 -24.03 -51.59
CA LYS A 5 -31.18 -23.91 -50.51
C LYS A 5 -30.47 -22.56 -50.52
N ASN A 6 -30.34 -21.89 -51.66
CA ASN A 6 -29.52 -20.68 -51.77
C ASN A 6 -30.26 -19.44 -51.20
N SER A 7 -31.57 -19.33 -51.44
CA SER A 7 -32.38 -18.25 -50.86
C SER A 7 -32.64 -18.44 -49.36
N THR A 8 -32.74 -19.68 -48.90
CA THR A 8 -32.91 -20.00 -47.47
C THR A 8 -31.62 -19.78 -46.68
N LEU A 9 -30.46 -20.17 -47.23
CA LEU A 9 -29.15 -19.88 -46.62
C LEU A 9 -28.85 -18.37 -46.55
N ALA A 10 -29.20 -17.60 -47.59
CA ALA A 10 -29.03 -16.14 -47.56
C ALA A 10 -29.94 -15.46 -46.52
N LYS A 11 -31.16 -15.96 -46.32
CA LYS A 11 -32.08 -15.46 -45.27
C LYS A 11 -31.62 -15.82 -43.86
N LEU A 12 -31.12 -17.04 -43.65
CA LEU A 12 -30.55 -17.49 -42.38
C LEU A 12 -29.27 -16.71 -42.02
N SER A 13 -28.43 -16.43 -43.01
CA SER A 13 -27.25 -15.57 -42.85
C SER A 13 -27.61 -14.14 -42.45
N ARG A 14 -28.58 -13.51 -43.13
CA ARG A 14 -29.07 -12.17 -42.79
C ARG A 14 -29.72 -12.12 -41.42
N LEU A 15 -30.47 -13.15 -41.04
CA LEU A 15 -31.12 -13.23 -39.74
C LEU A 15 -30.10 -13.39 -38.61
N ASN A 16 -29.07 -14.23 -38.79
CA ASN A 16 -27.96 -14.35 -37.83
C ASN A 16 -27.15 -13.05 -37.71
N TRP A 17 -26.96 -12.31 -38.81
CA TRP A 17 -26.25 -11.03 -38.79
C TRP A 17 -27.04 -9.95 -38.03
N ILE A 18 -28.35 -9.88 -38.24
CA ILE A 18 -29.24 -8.97 -37.50
C ILE A 18 -29.30 -9.36 -36.01
N ALA A 19 -29.44 -10.66 -35.70
CA ALA A 19 -29.45 -11.14 -34.32
C ALA A 19 -28.12 -10.87 -33.59
N GLY A 20 -26.98 -10.99 -34.30
CA GLY A 20 -25.67 -10.63 -33.80
C GLY A 20 -25.54 -9.13 -33.50
N LEU A 21 -25.99 -8.27 -34.42
CA LEU A 21 -25.98 -6.81 -34.22
C LEU A 21 -26.86 -6.38 -33.05
N VAL A 22 -28.06 -6.96 -32.92
CA VAL A 22 -28.97 -6.68 -31.80
C VAL A 22 -28.36 -7.15 -30.46
N SER A 23 -27.66 -8.28 -30.45
CA SER A 23 -26.99 -8.79 -29.24
C SER A 23 -25.82 -7.89 -28.82
N ILE A 24 -25.02 -7.40 -29.77
CA ILE A 24 -23.91 -6.46 -29.51
C ILE A 24 -24.45 -5.11 -28.99
N LEU A 25 -25.50 -4.56 -29.63
CA LEU A 25 -26.15 -3.33 -29.18
C LEU A 25 -26.75 -3.47 -27.77
N SER A 26 -27.38 -4.61 -27.46
CA SER A 26 -27.93 -4.88 -26.12
C SER A 26 -26.82 -5.01 -25.08
N PHE A 27 -25.71 -5.65 -25.40
CA PHE A 27 -24.55 -5.75 -24.50
C PHE A 27 -23.89 -4.39 -24.24
N LEU A 28 -23.74 -3.57 -25.27
CA LEU A 28 -23.22 -2.19 -25.14
C LEU A 28 -24.16 -1.30 -24.31
N LEU A 29 -25.48 -1.44 -24.46
CA LEU A 29 -26.46 -0.73 -23.63
C LEU A 29 -26.36 -1.17 -22.16
N LEU A 30 -26.22 -2.47 -21.89
CA LEU A 30 -26.05 -3.01 -20.53
C LEU A 30 -24.74 -2.55 -19.89
N LEU A 31 -23.64 -2.47 -20.66
CA LEU A 31 -22.39 -1.88 -20.18
C LEU A 31 -22.54 -0.38 -19.94
N TYR A 32 -23.25 0.35 -20.80
CA TYR A 32 -23.50 1.77 -20.61
C TYR A 32 -24.36 2.06 -19.38
N VAL A 33 -25.39 1.26 -19.10
CA VAL A 33 -26.23 1.44 -17.90
C VAL A 33 -25.52 0.94 -16.64
N GLY A 34 -24.82 -0.19 -16.70
CA GLY A 34 -24.12 -0.79 -15.56
C GLY A 34 -22.80 -0.09 -15.19
N PHE A 35 -22.15 0.57 -16.15
CA PHE A 35 -20.86 1.26 -15.97
C PHE A 35 -20.97 2.79 -16.12
N GLY A 36 -22.05 3.31 -16.70
CA GLY A 36 -22.28 4.75 -16.88
C GLY A 36 -22.50 5.52 -15.58
N GLY A 37 -22.84 4.82 -14.48
CA GLY A 37 -22.84 5.41 -13.13
C GLY A 37 -21.44 5.73 -12.60
N SER A 38 -20.38 5.18 -13.18
CA SER A 38 -18.97 5.42 -12.78
C SER A 38 -18.22 6.40 -13.68
N LEU A 39 -18.84 6.86 -14.77
CA LEU A 39 -18.27 7.85 -15.69
C LEU A 39 -19.04 9.17 -15.62
N GLY A 40 -19.01 9.80 -14.44
CA GLY A 40 -18.87 11.25 -14.26
C GLY A 40 -19.82 12.23 -14.97
N TRP A 41 -20.95 11.80 -15.56
CA TRP A 41 -21.93 12.74 -16.12
C TRP A 41 -22.91 13.23 -15.06
N GLY A 42 -22.36 14.07 -14.17
CA GLY A 42 -23.09 14.64 -13.05
C GLY A 42 -22.15 15.32 -12.06
N SER A 43 -21.13 16.04 -12.54
CA SER A 43 -20.41 16.96 -11.68
C SER A 43 -21.32 18.17 -11.42
N GLU A 44 -22.04 18.16 -10.31
CA GLU A 44 -22.42 19.39 -9.64
C GLU A 44 -21.15 20.26 -9.51
N PRO A 45 -21.17 21.52 -9.96
CA PRO A 45 -20.06 22.42 -9.65
C PRO A 45 -20.03 22.57 -8.13
N ALA A 46 -18.92 22.17 -7.52
CA ALA A 46 -18.61 22.49 -6.12
C ALA A 46 -18.66 24.01 -5.97
N ALA A 47 -19.82 24.50 -5.56
CA ALA A 47 -20.02 25.88 -5.20
C ALA A 47 -19.20 26.13 -3.93
N ALA A 48 -18.10 26.85 -4.13
CA ALA A 48 -17.59 27.89 -3.26
C ALA A 48 -17.85 27.74 -1.76
N GLY A 49 -16.77 27.48 -1.02
CA GLY A 49 -16.53 28.14 0.26
C GLY A 49 -17.42 27.71 1.41
N GLU A 50 -17.19 26.50 1.91
CA GLU A 50 -17.41 26.24 3.33
C GLU A 50 -16.05 26.31 4.02
N GLU A 51 -15.78 27.46 4.63
CA GLU A 51 -14.66 27.67 5.53
C GLU A 51 -14.73 26.61 6.63
N MET A 52 -13.76 25.69 6.66
CA MET A 52 -13.64 24.75 7.77
C MET A 52 -13.45 25.56 9.06
N PRO A 53 -14.28 25.35 10.11
CA PRO A 53 -14.15 26.10 11.34
C PRO A 53 -12.77 25.83 11.95
N ALA A 54 -12.00 26.90 12.17
CA ALA A 54 -10.68 26.91 12.80
C ALA A 54 -10.67 26.38 14.26
N GLN A 55 -11.81 25.91 14.77
CA GLN A 55 -11.99 25.36 16.11
C GLN A 55 -11.92 23.82 16.17
N ALA A 56 -11.82 23.11 15.03
CA ALA A 56 -11.65 21.65 15.05
C ALA A 56 -10.19 21.19 15.29
N VAL A 57 -9.20 22.09 15.18
CA VAL A 57 -7.78 21.77 15.37
C VAL A 57 -7.34 21.63 16.84
N ILE A 58 -8.20 21.96 17.80
CA ILE A 58 -7.84 22.02 19.23
C ILE A 58 -8.49 20.92 20.09
N ALA A 59 -9.18 19.96 19.46
CA ALA A 59 -9.76 18.78 20.10
C ALA A 59 -9.20 17.46 19.55
N ALA A 60 -8.13 17.51 18.76
CA ALA A 60 -7.39 16.35 18.31
C ALA A 60 -6.22 16.05 19.28
N ASP A 61 -6.52 15.72 20.53
CA ASP A 61 -5.71 14.70 21.22
C ASP A 61 -6.08 13.34 20.61
N THR A 62 -5.80 13.21 19.33
CA THR A 62 -5.86 11.91 18.67
C THR A 62 -4.66 11.16 19.19
N THR A 63 -4.93 9.96 19.70
CA THR A 63 -3.94 8.97 20.18
C THR A 63 -2.75 8.72 19.24
N ASP A 64 -2.80 9.24 18.01
CA ASP A 64 -1.75 9.19 17.00
C ASP A 64 -0.43 9.81 17.48
N ASN A 65 -0.42 11.02 18.06
CA ASN A 65 0.83 11.72 18.42
C ASN A 65 1.40 11.38 19.81
N ARG A 66 0.87 10.36 20.49
CA ARG A 66 1.30 10.01 21.85
C ARG A 66 2.69 9.40 21.85
N VAL A 67 3.54 9.86 22.76
CA VAL A 67 4.90 9.35 22.99
C VAL A 67 5.02 8.91 24.44
N GLU A 68 5.41 7.66 24.66
CA GLU A 68 5.71 7.11 25.99
C GLU A 68 7.09 6.44 25.96
N ASP A 69 7.90 6.69 26.97
CA ASP A 69 9.28 6.17 27.09
C ASP A 69 10.16 6.42 25.84
N GLY A 70 9.95 7.57 25.17
CA GLY A 70 10.67 7.93 23.95
C GLY A 70 10.23 7.15 22.70
N ILE A 71 9.11 6.43 22.75
CA ILE A 71 8.53 5.71 21.62
C ILE A 71 7.19 6.33 21.22
N HIS A 72 7.02 6.64 19.93
CA HIS A 72 5.76 7.11 19.39
C HIS A 72 4.79 5.94 19.23
N LEU A 73 3.72 5.92 20.04
CA LEU A 73 2.85 4.77 20.26
C LEU A 73 2.20 4.24 18.97
N ALA A 74 1.76 5.13 18.08
CA ALA A 74 1.07 4.73 16.86
C ALA A 74 2.00 4.03 15.86
N THR A 75 3.25 4.51 15.75
CA THR A 75 4.23 3.99 14.77
C THR A 75 5.13 2.89 15.33
N GLY A 76 5.39 2.89 16.65
CA GLY A 76 6.44 2.09 17.28
C GLY A 76 7.86 2.56 16.99
N LEU A 77 8.04 3.75 16.42
CA LEU A 77 9.35 4.36 16.15
C LEU A 77 9.85 5.17 17.36
N ILE A 78 11.17 5.31 17.48
CA ILE A 78 11.83 6.14 18.50
C ILE A 78 11.54 7.61 18.18
N TYR A 79 11.03 8.36 19.15
CA TYR A 79 10.75 9.78 18.99
C TYR A 79 12.01 10.61 19.24
N ALA A 80 12.71 10.98 18.16
CA ALA A 80 13.98 11.71 18.16
C ALA A 80 14.09 12.65 16.94
N ASP A 81 15.16 13.44 16.83
CA ASP A 81 15.41 14.34 15.69
C ASP A 81 15.37 13.56 14.36
N GLY A 82 14.57 14.04 13.39
CA GLY A 82 14.32 13.35 12.12
C GLY A 82 13.13 12.38 12.13
N PHE A 83 12.51 12.14 13.30
CA PHE A 83 11.34 11.25 13.43
C PHE A 83 10.20 11.64 12.50
N GLU A 84 9.85 12.93 12.39
CA GLU A 84 8.71 13.36 11.58
C GLU A 84 8.92 13.12 10.09
N THR A 85 10.13 13.38 9.61
CA THR A 85 10.56 13.10 8.23
C THR A 85 10.48 11.60 7.94
N VAL A 86 10.93 10.76 8.87
CA VAL A 86 10.89 9.29 8.73
C VAL A 86 9.46 8.76 8.84
N ARG A 87 8.65 9.26 9.79
CA ARG A 87 7.23 8.92 9.90
C ARG A 87 6.53 9.16 8.58
N LYS A 88 6.68 10.37 8.02
CA LYS A 88 6.03 10.75 6.76
C LYS A 88 6.42 9.85 5.59
N ASN A 89 7.70 9.50 5.45
CA ASN A 89 8.20 8.79 4.27
C ASN A 89 8.19 7.26 4.42
N CYS A 90 8.50 6.74 5.60
CA CYS A 90 8.72 5.31 5.82
C CYS A 90 7.49 4.58 6.37
N THR A 91 6.40 5.28 6.72
CA THR A 91 5.14 4.65 7.16
C THR A 91 3.99 4.82 6.18
N ALA A 92 4.24 5.33 4.97
CA ALA A 92 3.21 5.55 3.96
C ALA A 92 2.68 4.25 3.33
N CYS A 93 3.50 3.20 3.28
CA CYS A 93 3.15 1.92 2.64
C CYS A 93 2.97 0.77 3.63
N HIS A 94 3.57 0.85 4.81
CA HIS A 94 3.52 -0.19 5.86
C HIS A 94 3.77 0.40 7.25
N SER A 95 3.52 -0.40 8.29
CA SER A 95 3.73 0.04 9.68
C SER A 95 5.18 0.41 9.98
N GLY A 96 5.38 1.45 10.81
CA GLY A 96 6.70 1.83 11.35
C GLY A 96 7.37 0.72 12.19
N LYS A 97 6.60 -0.24 12.70
CA LYS A 97 7.15 -1.41 13.41
C LYS A 97 8.06 -2.26 12.52
N LEU A 98 7.80 -2.31 11.21
CA LEU A 98 8.67 -2.99 10.24
C LEU A 98 10.02 -2.29 10.14
N VAL A 99 10.07 -0.97 10.21
CA VAL A 99 11.33 -0.22 10.28
C VAL A 99 12.04 -0.51 11.59
N ALA A 100 11.31 -0.44 12.72
CA ALA A 100 11.89 -0.58 14.06
C ALA A 100 12.55 -1.94 14.34
N GLN A 101 12.00 -3.02 13.76
CA GLN A 101 12.54 -4.37 13.93
C GLN A 101 13.80 -4.64 13.11
N ASN A 102 14.09 -3.83 12.10
CA ASN A 102 15.29 -3.96 11.28
C ASN A 102 16.47 -3.20 11.90
N LYS A 103 17.67 -3.66 11.56
CA LYS A 103 18.94 -3.05 11.98
C LYS A 103 19.92 -3.04 10.82
N ALA A 104 20.49 -1.89 10.51
CA ALA A 104 21.48 -1.73 9.45
C ALA A 104 22.41 -0.55 9.75
N THR A 105 23.62 -0.59 9.19
CA THR A 105 24.48 0.61 9.18
C THR A 105 23.83 1.68 8.30
N ARG A 106 24.40 2.89 8.30
CA ARG A 106 23.93 3.95 7.40
C ARG A 106 23.88 3.47 5.94
N GLU A 107 24.96 2.84 5.49
CA GLU A 107 25.09 2.32 4.13
C GLU A 107 24.06 1.22 3.85
N GLY A 108 23.82 0.33 4.82
CA GLY A 108 22.78 -0.70 4.68
C GLY A 108 21.36 -0.12 4.60
N TRP A 109 21.08 0.97 5.32
CA TRP A 109 19.82 1.69 5.17
C TRP A 109 19.70 2.38 3.81
N GLU A 110 20.79 2.96 3.31
CA GLU A 110 20.83 3.53 1.96
C GLU A 110 20.53 2.47 0.91
N GLU A 111 21.20 1.31 0.96
CA GLU A 111 20.93 0.18 0.06
C GLU A 111 19.46 -0.27 0.12
N THR A 112 18.88 -0.27 1.32
CA THR A 112 17.45 -0.59 1.51
C THR A 112 16.56 0.45 0.83
N ILE A 113 16.85 1.75 0.97
CA ILE A 113 16.14 2.83 0.28
C ILE A 113 16.25 2.66 -1.23
N ARG A 114 17.45 2.41 -1.76
CA ARG A 114 17.66 2.16 -3.20
C ARG A 114 16.85 0.98 -3.69
N TRP A 115 16.81 -0.12 -2.93
CA TRP A 115 15.99 -1.28 -3.27
C TRP A 115 14.49 -0.96 -3.26
N MET A 116 14.00 -0.19 -2.28
CA MET A 116 12.61 0.24 -2.23
C MET A 116 12.25 1.17 -3.39
N GLN A 117 13.14 2.08 -3.78
CA GLN A 117 12.96 2.95 -4.95
C GLN A 117 12.89 2.13 -6.25
N ALA A 118 13.78 1.15 -6.39
CA ALA A 118 13.85 0.31 -7.60
C ALA A 118 12.69 -0.69 -7.73
N THR A 119 12.18 -1.21 -6.60
CA THR A 119 11.27 -2.38 -6.61
C THR A 119 9.91 -2.14 -5.99
N GLN A 120 9.80 -1.25 -5.00
CA GLN A 120 8.57 -1.01 -4.23
C GLN A 120 7.89 0.32 -4.60
N GLY A 121 8.52 1.12 -5.46
CA GLY A 121 7.98 2.42 -5.88
C GLY A 121 8.12 3.52 -4.83
N LEU A 122 9.11 3.41 -3.93
CA LEU A 122 9.46 4.53 -3.06
C LEU A 122 9.89 5.72 -3.93
N TRP A 123 9.35 6.89 -3.64
CA TRP A 123 9.66 8.10 -4.38
C TRP A 123 11.10 8.58 -4.12
N ASP A 124 11.54 9.54 -4.93
CA ASP A 124 12.78 10.26 -4.67
C ASP A 124 12.63 11.09 -3.39
N LEU A 125 13.50 10.83 -2.41
CA LEU A 125 13.49 11.48 -1.10
C LEU A 125 14.15 12.86 -1.15
N GLY A 126 14.94 13.18 -2.19
CA GLY A 126 15.63 14.45 -2.34
C GLY A 126 16.44 14.84 -1.11
N ASP A 127 16.37 16.11 -0.70
CA ASP A 127 17.12 16.66 0.43
C ASP A 127 16.78 15.98 1.78
N ALA A 128 15.63 15.32 1.89
CA ALA A 128 15.23 14.62 3.11
C ALA A 128 15.99 13.31 3.34
N GLU A 129 16.64 12.76 2.32
CA GLU A 129 17.30 11.45 2.41
C GLU A 129 18.41 11.43 3.46
N ALA A 130 19.22 12.49 3.52
CA ALA A 130 20.33 12.58 4.47
C ALA A 130 19.82 12.54 5.92
N GLU A 131 18.75 13.28 6.22
CA GLU A 131 18.10 13.30 7.55
C GLU A 131 17.50 11.93 7.89
N ILE A 132 16.85 11.28 6.92
CA ILE A 132 16.28 9.93 7.11
C ILE A 132 17.39 8.93 7.45
N LEU A 133 18.50 8.95 6.70
CA LEU A 133 19.65 8.08 6.94
C LEU A 133 20.31 8.36 8.28
N ASP A 134 20.42 9.63 8.70
CA ASP A 134 20.95 10.03 10.01
C ASP A 134 20.10 9.44 11.15
N TYR A 135 18.79 9.62 11.07
CA TYR A 135 17.85 9.07 12.05
C TYR A 135 17.91 7.53 12.09
N LEU A 136 17.86 6.85 10.94
CA LEU A 136 17.84 5.40 10.89
C LEU A 136 19.14 4.79 11.44
N ALA A 137 20.30 5.37 11.08
CA ALA A 137 21.58 4.91 11.58
C ALA A 137 21.74 5.17 13.08
N ALA A 138 21.33 6.35 13.58
CA ALA A 138 21.47 6.69 14.99
C ALA A 138 20.58 5.82 15.90
N ASN A 139 19.37 5.50 15.46
CA ASN A 139 18.35 4.84 16.29
C ASN A 139 18.23 3.32 16.03
N TYR A 140 18.66 2.85 14.86
CA TYR A 140 18.47 1.46 14.40
C TYR A 140 19.75 0.85 13.81
N ALA A 141 20.94 1.24 14.28
CA ALA A 141 22.19 0.53 13.96
C ALA A 141 22.29 -0.83 14.69
N PRO A 142 22.98 -1.83 14.10
CA PRO A 142 23.29 -3.08 14.79
C PRO A 142 24.08 -2.81 16.07
N ALA A 143 23.68 -3.46 17.16
CA ALA A 143 24.53 -3.56 18.34
C ALA A 143 25.52 -4.72 18.15
N GLU A 144 26.70 -4.62 18.76
CA GLU A 144 27.74 -5.68 18.81
C GLU A 144 27.31 -6.96 19.55
N THR A 145 26.01 -7.11 19.81
CA THR A 145 25.40 -8.32 20.34
C THR A 145 24.85 -9.12 19.16
N GLY A 146 25.55 -10.19 18.79
CA GLY A 146 25.07 -11.12 17.77
C GLY A 146 23.66 -11.63 18.05
N ARG A 147 22.94 -12.04 16.99
CA ARG A 147 21.52 -12.44 17.02
C ARG A 147 21.17 -13.45 18.14
N ARG A 148 22.10 -14.36 18.43
CA ARG A 148 22.01 -15.34 19.53
C ARG A 148 23.42 -15.64 20.02
N THR A 149 23.60 -15.69 21.33
CA THR A 149 24.76 -16.35 21.94
C THR A 149 24.79 -17.81 21.50
N ASN A 150 25.98 -18.40 21.39
CA ASN A 150 26.10 -19.83 21.15
C ASN A 150 25.34 -20.60 22.25
N LEU A 151 24.61 -21.64 21.85
CA LEU A 151 23.91 -22.50 22.79
C LEU A 151 24.93 -23.26 23.62
N ASP A 152 24.81 -23.19 24.93
CA ASP A 152 25.61 -24.01 25.83
C ASP A 152 25.08 -25.44 25.82
N VAL A 153 25.58 -26.24 24.87
CA VAL A 153 25.16 -27.64 24.68
C VAL A 153 25.50 -28.53 25.88
N GLU A 154 26.43 -28.13 26.74
CA GLU A 154 26.81 -28.89 27.94
C GLU A 154 25.79 -28.71 29.07
N ASN A 155 25.11 -27.55 29.12
CA ASN A 155 24.14 -27.19 30.17
C ASN A 155 22.68 -27.14 29.68
N ILE A 156 22.38 -27.64 28.47
CA ILE A 156 21.00 -27.73 27.98
C ILE A 156 20.32 -29.00 28.50
N GLU A 157 19.19 -28.82 29.20
CA GLU A 157 18.26 -29.91 29.49
C GLU A 157 17.31 -30.14 28.32
N TRP A 158 17.39 -31.33 27.70
CA TRP A 158 16.53 -31.73 26.60
C TRP A 158 15.28 -32.48 27.11
N TYR A 159 14.10 -32.10 26.64
CA TYR A 159 12.87 -32.86 26.87
C TYR A 159 12.59 -33.81 25.69
N MET A 160 12.29 -35.08 25.98
CA MET A 160 11.74 -35.99 24.96
C MET A 160 10.24 -35.74 24.81
N LEU A 161 9.82 -35.37 23.59
CA LEU A 161 8.41 -35.26 23.24
C LEU A 161 7.88 -36.66 22.89
N GLU A 162 6.96 -37.18 23.70
CA GLU A 162 6.20 -38.38 23.35
C GLU A 162 5.14 -38.01 22.32
N LEU A 163 5.32 -38.46 21.07
CA LEU A 163 4.31 -38.34 20.02
C LEU A 163 3.25 -39.43 20.26
N LYS A 164 2.01 -38.99 20.54
CA LYS A 164 0.82 -39.86 20.67
C LYS A 164 0.19 -40.15 19.31
#